data_AF-A0A813L2J9-F1
#
_entry.id   AF-A0A813L2J9-F1
#
_cell.length_a   1.000
_cell.length_b   1.000
_cell.length_c   1.000
_cell.angle_alpha   90.00
_cell.angle_beta   90.00
_cell.angle_gamma   90.00
#
_symmetry.space_group_name_H-M   'P 1'
#
loop_
_entity.id
_entity.type
_entity.pdbx_description
1 polymer ?
#
loop_
_entity_poly.entity_id
_entity_poly.type
_entity_poly.pdbx_seq_one_letter_code
_entity_poly.pdbx_strand_id
1 'polypeptide(L)'
;PWVAAQLFGHVHADEFRLLPGSIQGAGPILLSGALSPVYRTFPSFRIVDYDSATGRLLNYRVYYTNLSSTAAGSEPRWMLGYNLTGSYPSLGAGGGGSHGLTQSAYEALATNLQKGGTEFTTYASWYKTLVPNDLERCGQLNETSKHHCIGQYICGLHVYTQTEFNECAESLYANKECSAVLGTQLGLESRYEPARHDHWCKVLQTEDFVGFGV
;
A
#
# COMPACT_ATOMS: atom_id res chain seq x y z
N PRO A 1 -16.56 9.10 17.41
CA PRO A 1 -15.30 8.31 17.33
C PRO A 1 -14.24 8.91 18.26
N TRP A 2 -13.56 8.09 19.07
CA TRP A 2 -12.53 8.53 20.03
C TRP A 2 -11.10 8.45 19.47
N VAL A 3 -10.90 7.80 18.31
CA VAL A 3 -9.65 7.86 17.53
C VAL A 3 -9.88 8.75 16.31
N ALA A 4 -9.14 9.84 16.22
CA ALA A 4 -9.26 10.80 15.12
C ALA A 4 -8.36 10.45 13.91
N ALA A 5 -7.23 9.78 14.16
CA ALA A 5 -6.25 9.40 13.15
C ALA A 5 -5.36 8.24 13.63
N GLN A 6 -4.84 7.46 12.68
CA GLN A 6 -3.91 6.35 12.92
C GLN A 6 -2.75 6.45 11.92
N LEU A 7 -1.53 6.72 12.41
CA LEU A 7 -0.34 6.98 11.59
C LEU A 7 0.79 6.03 12.01
N PHE A 8 1.30 5.25 11.06
CA PHE A 8 2.30 4.20 11.29
C PHE A 8 3.44 4.26 10.24
N GLY A 9 4.50 3.49 10.49
CA GLY A 9 5.64 3.33 9.59
C GLY A 9 6.00 1.86 9.43
N HIS A 10 7.28 1.51 9.66
CA HIS A 10 7.81 0.14 9.70
C HIS A 10 7.87 -0.64 8.38
N VAL A 11 6.90 -0.50 7.48
CA VAL A 11 6.86 -1.27 6.21
C VAL A 11 7.73 -0.68 5.09
N HIS A 12 8.19 0.57 5.25
CA HIS A 12 8.96 1.31 4.25
C HIS A 12 8.26 1.31 2.88
N ALA A 13 6.96 1.56 2.91
CA ALA A 13 6.09 1.67 1.75
C ALA A 13 5.00 2.69 2.05
N ASP A 14 4.56 3.43 1.04
CA ASP A 14 3.39 4.32 1.18
C ASP A 14 2.13 3.50 0.89
N GLU A 15 1.40 3.17 1.95
CA GLU A 15 0.21 2.33 1.89
C GLU A 15 -0.78 2.69 3.01
N PHE A 16 -1.93 2.02 3.01
CA PHE A 16 -2.94 2.17 4.06
C PHE A 16 -3.48 0.80 4.48
N ARG A 17 -4.09 0.72 5.65
CA ARG A 17 -4.84 -0.47 6.09
C ARG A 17 -6.28 -0.14 6.46
N LEU A 18 -7.17 -1.06 6.12
CA LEU A 18 -8.60 -1.03 6.35
C LEU A 18 -8.93 -1.85 7.60
N LEU A 19 -9.61 -1.23 8.55
CA LEU A 19 -10.08 -1.90 9.77
C LEU A 19 -11.34 -2.74 9.49
N PRO A 20 -11.38 -4.02 9.89
CA PRO A 20 -12.60 -4.82 9.82
C PRO A 20 -13.66 -4.27 10.79
N GLY A 21 -14.92 -4.24 10.36
CA GLY A 21 -16.03 -3.79 11.21
C GLY A 21 -15.90 -2.34 11.71
N SER A 22 -15.23 -1.47 10.95
CA SER A 22 -15.02 -0.09 11.36
C SER A 22 -16.34 0.65 11.63
N ILE A 23 -16.37 1.47 12.68
CA ILE A 23 -17.53 2.31 12.96
C ILE A 23 -17.68 3.42 11.91
N GLN A 24 -18.92 3.84 11.66
CA GLN A 24 -19.18 4.90 10.70
C GLN A 24 -18.35 6.17 11.01
N GLY A 25 -17.61 6.64 10.00
CA GLY A 25 -16.80 7.84 10.09
C GLY A 25 -15.43 7.65 10.75
N ALA A 26 -15.03 6.43 11.12
CA ALA A 26 -13.63 6.11 11.42
C ALA A 26 -12.74 6.38 10.19
N GLY A 27 -11.47 6.70 10.42
CA GLY A 27 -10.45 6.80 9.35
C GLY A 27 -9.67 5.49 9.20
N PRO A 28 -8.96 5.31 8.07
CA PRO A 28 -8.08 4.15 7.88
C PRO A 28 -6.83 4.26 8.77
N ILE A 29 -6.00 3.23 8.72
CA ILE A 29 -4.59 3.29 9.16
C ILE A 29 -3.76 3.79 7.99
N LEU A 30 -2.93 4.82 8.18
CA LEU A 30 -2.01 5.30 7.15
C LEU A 30 -0.58 4.90 7.49
N LEU A 31 0.13 4.32 6.53
CA LEU A 31 1.53 3.96 6.65
C LEU A 31 2.35 4.89 5.76
N SER A 32 3.42 5.45 6.32
CA SER A 32 4.32 6.32 5.58
C SER A 32 5.46 5.52 4.93
N GLY A 33 5.90 6.00 3.77
CA GLY A 33 7.24 5.72 3.26
C GLY A 33 8.32 6.11 4.26
N ALA A 34 9.56 5.71 3.98
CA ALA A 34 10.68 5.85 4.89
C ALA A 34 11.76 6.79 4.37
N LEU A 35 12.49 7.43 5.28
CA LEU A 35 13.71 8.16 4.96
C LEU A 35 14.86 7.22 4.57
N SER A 36 14.86 6.00 5.11
CA SER A 36 15.92 5.02 4.84
C SER A 36 15.68 4.31 3.50
N PRO A 37 16.64 4.35 2.56
CA PRO A 37 16.53 3.68 1.26
C PRO A 37 16.86 2.17 1.33
N VAL A 38 17.03 1.59 2.52
CA VAL A 38 17.51 0.21 2.72
C VAL A 38 16.67 -0.86 2.01
N TYR A 39 15.38 -0.60 1.79
CA TYR A 39 14.47 -1.49 1.06
C TYR A 39 14.17 -1.02 -0.35
N ARG A 40 15.17 -0.44 -1.02
CA ARG A 40 15.09 0.04 -2.41
C ARG A 40 13.88 0.97 -2.62
N THR A 41 13.75 1.94 -1.73
CA THR A 41 12.80 3.05 -1.87
C THR A 41 13.58 4.34 -1.99
N PHE A 42 13.05 5.33 -2.70
CA PHE A 42 13.55 6.68 -2.53
C PHE A 42 13.14 7.19 -1.13
N PRO A 43 14.02 7.95 -0.43
CA PRO A 43 13.67 8.57 0.82
C PRO A 43 12.44 9.46 0.68
N SER A 44 11.46 9.28 1.56
CA SER A 44 10.24 10.09 1.59
C SER A 44 9.76 10.38 3.00
N PHE A 45 9.00 11.46 3.12
CA PHE A 45 8.22 11.80 4.31
C PHE A 45 6.88 12.42 3.90
N ARG A 46 5.91 12.45 4.82
CA ARG A 46 4.59 13.04 4.57
C ARG A 46 4.31 14.22 5.49
N ILE A 47 3.61 15.23 4.97
CA ILE A 47 3.00 16.31 5.74
C ILE A 47 1.50 16.10 5.71
N VAL A 48 0.87 16.01 6.88
CA VAL A 48 -0.57 15.73 7.01
C VAL A 48 -1.32 17.01 7.36
N ASP A 49 -2.42 17.25 6.66
CA ASP A 49 -3.37 18.32 6.95
C ASP A 49 -4.52 17.72 7.77
N TYR A 50 -4.92 18.37 8.86
CA TYR A 50 -5.98 17.88 9.75
C TYR A 50 -6.89 19.02 10.20
N ASP A 51 -8.12 18.68 10.58
CA ASP A 51 -9.07 19.60 11.19
C ASP A 51 -8.70 19.81 12.66
N SER A 52 -8.36 21.05 13.03
CA SER A 52 -7.90 21.39 14.38
C SER A 52 -8.94 21.21 15.48
N ALA A 53 -10.24 21.20 15.15
CA ALA A 53 -11.31 21.04 16.12
C ALA A 53 -11.61 19.56 16.40
N THR A 54 -11.45 18.70 15.39
CA THR A 54 -11.83 17.28 15.46
C THR A 54 -10.64 16.32 15.44
N GLY A 55 -9.46 16.78 15.09
CA GLY A 55 -8.27 15.96 14.87
C GLY A 55 -8.31 15.11 13.61
N ARG A 56 -9.40 15.17 12.82
CA ARG A 56 -9.60 14.30 11.65
C ARG A 56 -8.63 14.69 10.55
N LEU A 57 -8.00 13.71 9.92
CA LEU A 57 -7.15 13.96 8.76
C LEU A 57 -7.99 14.46 7.59
N LEU A 58 -7.48 15.44 6.85
CA LEU A 58 -8.14 16.05 5.70
C LEU A 58 -7.43 15.68 4.41
N ASN A 59 -6.10 15.67 4.43
CA ASN A 59 -5.25 15.43 3.28
C ASN A 59 -3.84 15.08 3.75
N TYR A 60 -2.97 14.63 2.84
CA TYR A 60 -1.53 14.67 3.06
C TYR A 60 -0.78 14.92 1.76
N ARG A 61 0.46 15.37 1.91
CA ARG A 61 1.43 15.59 0.83
C ARG A 61 2.67 14.76 1.08
N VAL A 62 3.11 14.01 0.08
CA VAL A 62 4.34 13.22 0.16
C VAL A 62 5.46 13.99 -0.50
N TYR A 63 6.57 14.15 0.21
CA TYR A 63 7.82 14.70 -0.30
C TYR A 63 8.84 13.58 -0.40
N TYR A 64 9.68 13.65 -1.42
CA TYR A 64 10.70 12.65 -1.65
C TYR A 64 11.96 13.27 -2.26
N THR A 65 13.04 12.51 -2.27
CA THR A 65 14.26 12.85 -3.02
C THR A 65 14.66 11.69 -3.92
N ASN A 66 14.98 12.02 -5.18
CA ASN A 66 15.52 11.03 -6.10
C ASN A 66 17.04 10.92 -5.91
N LEU A 67 17.46 9.82 -5.26
CA LEU A 67 18.87 9.55 -5.03
C LEU A 67 19.62 9.17 -6.31
N SER A 68 18.95 8.68 -7.36
CA SER A 68 19.62 8.35 -8.63
C SER A 68 20.08 9.60 -9.39
N SER A 69 19.43 10.74 -9.16
CA SER A 69 19.83 12.04 -9.69
C SER A 69 20.70 12.87 -8.74
N THR A 70 21.01 12.37 -7.54
CA THR A 70 21.77 13.09 -6.53
C THR A 70 23.24 12.66 -6.60
N ALA A 71 24.15 13.60 -6.86
CA ALA A 71 25.58 13.31 -6.87
C ALA A 71 26.06 12.86 -5.47
N ALA A 72 26.95 11.87 -5.42
CA ALA A 72 27.48 11.36 -4.16
C ALA A 72 28.11 12.50 -3.33
N GLY A 73 27.73 12.58 -2.05
CA GLY A 73 28.19 13.63 -1.13
C GLY A 73 27.47 14.98 -1.26
N SER A 74 26.51 15.12 -2.17
CA SER A 74 25.66 16.32 -2.27
C SER A 74 24.42 16.22 -1.38
N GLU A 75 23.89 17.37 -0.97
CA GLU A 75 22.63 17.43 -0.24
C GLU A 75 21.45 16.98 -1.15
N PRO A 76 20.58 16.08 -0.67
CA PRO A 76 19.42 15.65 -1.45
C PRO A 76 18.41 16.79 -1.63
N ARG A 77 17.96 16.98 -2.88
CA ARG A 77 16.88 17.93 -3.18
C ARG A 77 15.51 17.30 -2.92
N TRP A 78 14.80 17.83 -1.94
CA TRP A 78 13.42 17.43 -1.66
C TRP A 78 12.43 18.06 -2.65
N MET A 79 11.50 17.25 -3.14
CA MET A 79 10.47 17.66 -4.10
C MET A 79 9.10 17.18 -3.62
N LEU A 80 8.06 17.96 -3.92
CA LEU A 80 6.69 17.49 -3.75
C LEU A 80 6.46 16.33 -4.73
N GLY A 81 6.08 15.19 -4.18
CA GLY A 81 5.71 14.00 -4.94
C GLY A 81 4.27 14.05 -5.39
N TYR A 82 3.34 13.96 -4.43
CA TYR A 82 1.91 14.04 -4.71
C TYR A 82 1.10 14.60 -3.53
N ASN A 83 -0.14 14.98 -3.83
CA ASN A 83 -1.17 15.40 -2.88
C ASN A 83 -2.30 14.35 -2.91
N LEU A 84 -2.65 13.77 -1.76
CA LEU A 84 -3.58 12.64 -1.71
C LEU A 84 -4.91 12.94 -2.41
N THR A 85 -5.65 13.96 -1.97
CA THR A 85 -7.00 14.22 -2.49
C THR A 85 -6.98 14.72 -3.94
N GLY A 86 -5.87 15.30 -4.39
CA GLY A 86 -5.66 15.67 -5.79
C GLY A 86 -5.31 14.47 -6.69
N SER A 87 -4.67 13.43 -6.13
CA SER A 87 -4.21 12.24 -6.86
C SER A 87 -5.21 11.09 -6.85
N TYR A 88 -6.10 11.04 -5.87
CA TYR A 88 -7.11 9.97 -5.71
C TYR A 88 -8.53 10.57 -5.67
N PRO A 89 -9.18 10.76 -6.83
CA PRO A 89 -10.53 11.30 -6.91
C PRO A 89 -11.57 10.52 -6.09
N SER A 90 -11.38 9.21 -5.91
CA SER A 90 -12.24 8.38 -5.05
C SER A 90 -12.27 8.84 -3.59
N LEU A 91 -11.18 9.45 -3.11
CA LEU A 91 -11.11 10.04 -1.77
C LEU A 91 -11.71 11.45 -1.73
N GLY A 92 -11.70 12.17 -2.86
CA GLY A 92 -12.31 13.49 -3.00
C GLY A 92 -13.85 13.45 -2.99
N ALA A 93 -14.46 12.40 -3.56
CA ALA A 93 -15.92 12.26 -3.62
C ALA A 93 -16.58 11.97 -2.25
N GLY A 94 -15.84 11.38 -1.30
CA GLY A 94 -16.28 11.18 0.08
C GLY A 94 -15.94 12.35 1.02
N GLY A 95 -15.11 13.29 0.55
CA GLY A 95 -14.55 14.42 1.32
C GLY A 95 -15.27 15.75 1.07
N GLY A 96 -16.55 15.73 0.72
CA GLY A 96 -17.38 16.94 0.71
C GLY A 96 -17.20 17.71 2.02
N GLY A 97 -16.77 18.97 1.89
CA GLY A 97 -16.08 19.75 2.93
C GLY A 97 -16.63 19.55 4.34
N SER A 98 -15.71 19.28 5.28
CA SER A 98 -15.87 19.07 6.74
C SER A 98 -15.79 17.63 7.28
N HIS A 99 -15.70 16.59 6.44
CA HIS A 99 -15.82 15.20 6.94
C HIS A 99 -14.54 14.35 7.05
N GLY A 100 -13.37 14.88 6.71
CA GLY A 100 -12.08 14.19 6.83
C GLY A 100 -11.98 12.88 6.05
N LEU A 101 -10.82 12.25 6.11
CA LEU A 101 -10.52 10.97 5.47
C LEU A 101 -11.22 9.84 6.22
N THR A 102 -12.19 9.18 5.58
CA THR A 102 -12.96 8.08 6.16
C THR A 102 -12.50 6.74 5.63
N GLN A 103 -12.70 5.70 6.45
CA GLN A 103 -12.54 4.31 6.03
C GLN A 103 -13.36 4.02 4.77
N SER A 104 -14.64 4.43 4.73
CA SER A 104 -15.51 4.16 3.58
C SER A 104 -14.97 4.74 2.26
N ALA A 105 -14.29 5.89 2.31
CA ALA A 105 -13.64 6.47 1.14
C ALA A 105 -12.42 5.62 0.73
N TYR A 106 -11.66 5.11 1.69
CA TYR A 106 -10.52 4.21 1.42
C TYR A 106 -10.94 2.80 0.96
N GLU A 107 -12.10 2.30 1.39
CA GLU A 107 -12.72 1.07 0.85
C GLU A 107 -13.14 1.26 -0.62
N ALA A 108 -13.70 2.42 -0.95
CA ALA A 108 -13.99 2.79 -2.33
C ALA A 108 -12.71 2.91 -3.17
N LEU A 109 -11.65 3.51 -2.61
CA LEU A 109 -10.33 3.53 -3.24
C LEU A 109 -9.80 2.10 -3.47
N ALA A 110 -9.81 1.23 -2.46
CA ALA A 110 -9.36 -0.16 -2.60
C ALA A 110 -10.12 -0.91 -3.71
N THR A 111 -11.43 -0.72 -3.80
CA THR A 111 -12.28 -1.26 -4.88
C THR A 111 -11.85 -0.72 -6.26
N ASN A 112 -11.46 0.55 -6.35
CA ASN A 112 -10.93 1.13 -7.59
C ASN A 112 -9.52 0.66 -7.92
N LEU A 113 -8.66 0.47 -6.92
CA LEU A 113 -7.32 -0.08 -7.08
C LEU A 113 -7.39 -1.48 -7.70
N GLN A 114 -8.32 -2.32 -7.26
CA GLN A 114 -8.53 -3.68 -7.81
C GLN A 114 -8.81 -3.70 -9.33
N LYS A 115 -9.32 -2.59 -9.89
CA LYS A 115 -9.59 -2.47 -11.34
C LYS A 115 -8.34 -2.19 -12.17
N GLY A 116 -7.19 -1.89 -11.54
CA GLY A 116 -5.93 -1.64 -12.25
C GLY A 116 -5.91 -0.36 -13.10
N GLY A 117 -6.76 0.63 -12.75
CA GLY A 117 -6.87 1.91 -13.47
C GLY A 117 -5.83 2.97 -13.09
N THR A 118 -6.14 4.25 -13.33
CA THR A 118 -5.22 5.38 -13.07
C THR A 118 -4.87 5.56 -11.59
N GLU A 119 -5.84 5.39 -10.68
CA GLU A 119 -5.60 5.42 -9.24
C GLU A 119 -4.67 4.28 -8.82
N PHE A 120 -4.79 3.10 -9.46
CA PHE A 120 -3.86 1.98 -9.25
C PHE A 120 -2.45 2.31 -9.73
N THR A 121 -2.29 2.83 -10.95
CA THR A 121 -0.97 3.23 -11.47
C THR A 121 -0.29 4.24 -10.55
N THR A 122 -1.08 5.19 -10.03
CA THR A 122 -0.59 6.18 -9.07
C THR A 122 -0.13 5.50 -7.78
N TYR A 123 -0.99 4.68 -7.17
CA TYR A 123 -0.68 3.92 -5.96
C TYR A 123 0.56 3.02 -6.13
N ALA A 124 0.62 2.23 -7.20
CA ALA A 124 1.73 1.33 -7.48
C ALA A 124 3.06 2.08 -7.63
N SER A 125 3.07 3.24 -8.31
CA SER A 125 4.29 4.05 -8.43
C SER A 125 4.77 4.59 -7.08
N TRP A 126 3.86 4.98 -6.18
CA TRP A 126 4.22 5.55 -4.88
C TRP A 126 4.46 4.51 -3.79
N TYR A 127 4.00 3.27 -3.98
CA TYR A 127 4.20 2.16 -3.03
C TYR A 127 5.67 2.01 -2.60
N LYS A 128 6.61 2.13 -3.55
CA LYS A 128 8.07 2.17 -3.27
C LYS A 128 8.71 3.52 -3.58
N THR A 129 7.92 4.60 -3.48
CA THR A 129 8.33 5.99 -3.72
C THR A 129 9.05 6.12 -5.07
N LEU A 130 8.37 5.81 -6.17
CA LEU A 130 8.85 5.89 -7.56
C LEU A 130 10.03 4.97 -7.92
N VAL A 131 10.38 4.02 -7.05
CA VAL A 131 11.28 2.92 -7.43
C VAL A 131 10.44 1.79 -8.05
N PRO A 132 10.83 1.26 -9.23
CA PRO A 132 10.12 0.16 -9.88
C PRO A 132 9.89 -1.02 -8.93
N ASN A 133 8.65 -1.49 -8.88
CA ASN A 133 8.24 -2.56 -7.97
C ASN A 133 7.30 -3.58 -8.63
N ASP A 134 6.98 -4.63 -7.89
CA ASP A 134 6.12 -5.74 -8.31
C ASP A 134 4.65 -5.31 -8.50
N LEU A 135 4.15 -4.35 -7.73
CA LEU A 135 2.80 -3.83 -7.90
C LEU A 135 2.63 -3.11 -9.25
N GLU A 136 3.63 -2.35 -9.70
CA GLU A 136 3.61 -1.74 -11.05
C GLU A 136 3.53 -2.80 -12.15
N ARG A 137 4.19 -3.96 -11.96
CA ARG A 137 4.13 -5.07 -12.90
C ARG A 137 2.77 -5.76 -12.92
N CYS A 138 2.06 -5.85 -11.80
CA CYS A 138 0.69 -6.37 -11.78
C CYS A 138 -0.20 -5.64 -12.81
N GLY A 139 -0.04 -4.33 -12.96
CA GLY A 139 -0.80 -3.50 -13.90
C GLY A 139 -0.54 -3.82 -15.38
N GLN A 140 0.56 -4.49 -15.70
CA GLN A 140 0.97 -4.85 -17.06
C GLN A 140 0.52 -6.26 -17.48
N LEU A 141 -0.04 -7.04 -16.55
CA LEU A 141 -0.49 -8.40 -16.81
C LEU A 141 -1.82 -8.41 -17.60
N ASN A 142 -2.15 -9.58 -18.17
CA ASN A 142 -3.49 -9.83 -18.71
C ASN A 142 -4.56 -9.69 -17.62
N GLU A 143 -5.81 -9.43 -17.98
CA GLU A 143 -6.89 -9.08 -17.03
C GLU A 143 -7.06 -10.09 -15.89
N THR A 144 -7.03 -11.39 -16.16
CA THR A 144 -7.15 -12.42 -15.11
C THR A 144 -5.96 -12.39 -14.16
N SER A 145 -4.74 -12.37 -14.69
CA SER A 145 -3.53 -12.38 -13.86
C SER A 145 -3.34 -11.06 -13.10
N LYS A 146 -3.74 -9.94 -13.72
CA LYS A 146 -3.82 -8.61 -13.10
C LYS A 146 -4.79 -8.63 -11.93
N HIS A 147 -5.99 -9.16 -12.13
CA HIS A 147 -7.00 -9.28 -11.08
C HIS A 147 -6.49 -10.07 -9.87
N HIS A 148 -5.81 -11.20 -10.10
CA HIS A 148 -5.24 -12.00 -9.01
C HIS A 148 -4.09 -11.26 -8.32
N CYS A 149 -3.13 -10.74 -9.09
CA CYS A 149 -1.95 -10.03 -8.58
C CYS A 149 -2.36 -8.83 -7.73
N ILE A 150 -3.21 -7.95 -8.27
CA ILE A 150 -3.71 -6.79 -7.51
C ILE A 150 -4.60 -7.25 -6.35
N GLY A 151 -5.45 -8.26 -6.55
CA GLY A 151 -6.36 -8.76 -5.52
C GLY A 151 -5.63 -9.23 -4.26
N GLN A 152 -4.50 -9.93 -4.38
CA GLN A 152 -3.70 -10.34 -3.22
C GLN A 152 -3.18 -9.13 -2.43
N TYR A 153 -2.78 -8.07 -3.14
CA TYR A 153 -2.41 -6.80 -2.51
C TYR A 153 -3.59 -6.17 -1.78
N ILE A 154 -4.79 -6.18 -2.39
CA ILE A 154 -6.01 -5.68 -1.75
C ILE A 154 -6.34 -6.48 -0.48
N CYS A 155 -6.21 -7.82 -0.49
CA CYS A 155 -6.34 -8.63 0.73
C CYS A 155 -5.37 -8.17 1.81
N GLY A 156 -4.13 -7.83 1.43
CA GLY A 156 -3.14 -7.25 2.33
C GLY A 156 -3.53 -5.88 2.89
N LEU A 157 -4.36 -5.09 2.21
CA LEU A 157 -4.81 -3.80 2.76
C LEU A 157 -5.74 -3.98 3.96
N HIS A 158 -6.42 -5.11 4.10
CA HIS A 158 -7.26 -5.36 5.26
C HIS A 158 -6.42 -5.81 6.47
N VAL A 159 -6.77 -5.31 7.65
CA VAL A 159 -6.24 -5.85 8.90
C VAL A 159 -6.93 -7.17 9.16
N TYR A 160 -6.23 -8.25 8.82
CA TYR A 160 -6.71 -9.63 8.95
C TYR A 160 -5.81 -10.44 9.88
N THR A 161 -6.40 -11.48 10.45
CA THR A 161 -5.65 -12.66 10.90
C THR A 161 -5.04 -13.38 9.69
N GLN A 162 -4.08 -14.26 9.95
CA GLN A 162 -3.48 -15.07 8.88
C GLN A 162 -4.54 -15.88 8.11
N THR A 163 -5.52 -16.45 8.81
CA THR A 163 -6.61 -17.23 8.22
C THR A 163 -7.50 -16.38 7.33
N GLU A 164 -7.95 -15.21 7.79
CA GLU A 164 -8.79 -14.31 6.99
C GLU A 164 -8.05 -13.79 5.74
N PHE A 165 -6.74 -13.53 5.85
CA PHE A 165 -5.93 -13.18 4.69
C PHE A 165 -5.87 -14.33 3.68
N ASN A 166 -5.65 -15.57 4.14
CA ASN A 166 -5.59 -16.75 3.28
C ASN A 166 -6.93 -16.98 2.58
N GLU A 167 -8.04 -16.91 3.31
CA GLU A 167 -9.38 -17.03 2.74
C GLU A 167 -9.64 -15.97 1.67
N CYS A 168 -9.26 -14.71 1.93
CA CYS A 168 -9.35 -13.64 0.95
C CYS A 168 -8.50 -13.95 -0.30
N ALA A 169 -7.23 -14.31 -0.11
CA ALA A 169 -6.31 -14.58 -1.20
C ALA A 169 -6.74 -15.78 -2.04
N GLU A 170 -7.14 -16.89 -1.40
CA GLU A 170 -7.61 -18.11 -2.06
C GLU A 170 -8.91 -17.90 -2.84
N SER A 171 -9.80 -17.04 -2.36
CA SER A 171 -11.03 -16.69 -3.09
C SER A 171 -10.77 -16.10 -4.48
N LEU A 172 -9.59 -15.49 -4.67
CA LEU A 172 -9.15 -14.96 -5.96
C LEU A 172 -8.69 -16.07 -6.92
N TYR A 173 -8.29 -17.23 -6.40
CA TYR A 173 -7.80 -18.40 -7.15
C TYR A 173 -8.83 -19.52 -7.23
N ALA A 174 -10.12 -19.22 -7.13
CA ALA A 174 -11.20 -20.21 -7.19
C ALA A 174 -11.19 -21.12 -8.45
N ASN A 175 -10.25 -20.93 -9.38
CA ASN A 175 -9.74 -22.00 -10.26
C ASN A 175 -8.19 -21.95 -10.41
N LYS A 176 -7.50 -22.88 -9.73
CA LYS A 176 -6.12 -23.38 -9.89
C LYS A 176 -4.93 -22.63 -9.24
N GLU A 177 -4.00 -23.51 -8.83
CA GLU A 177 -2.70 -23.38 -8.17
C GLU A 177 -1.92 -22.10 -8.41
N CYS A 178 -1.28 -21.62 -7.33
CA CYS A 178 -0.30 -20.55 -7.32
C CYS A 178 0.82 -20.82 -8.35
N SER A 179 0.72 -20.22 -9.54
CA SER A 179 1.74 -20.39 -10.57
C SER A 179 2.99 -19.61 -10.17
N ALA A 180 4.05 -20.35 -9.84
CA ALA A 180 5.37 -19.89 -9.40
C ALA A 180 6.17 -19.14 -10.49
N VAL A 181 5.57 -18.12 -11.14
CA VAL A 181 6.14 -17.51 -12.35
C VAL A 181 6.98 -16.25 -12.07
N LEU A 182 6.98 -15.67 -10.86
CA LEU A 182 7.61 -14.36 -10.65
C LEU A 182 8.98 -14.35 -9.95
N GLY A 183 9.50 -15.50 -9.50
CA GLY A 183 10.77 -15.55 -8.76
C GLY A 183 12.05 -15.54 -9.62
N THR A 184 12.02 -16.12 -10.82
CA THR A 184 13.25 -16.49 -11.54
C THR A 184 13.69 -15.52 -12.64
N GLN A 185 12.88 -14.54 -13.01
CA GLN A 185 13.16 -13.71 -14.21
C GLN A 185 13.82 -12.36 -13.93
N LEU A 186 14.16 -12.04 -12.68
CA LEU A 186 14.35 -10.63 -12.30
C LEU A 186 15.76 -10.20 -11.93
N GLY A 187 16.73 -11.06 -11.62
CA GLY A 187 18.09 -10.62 -11.31
C GLY A 187 18.20 -9.50 -10.25
N LEU A 188 17.15 -9.33 -9.41
CA LEU A 188 17.01 -8.27 -8.43
C LEU A 188 17.16 -8.88 -7.03
N GLU A 189 18.37 -9.36 -6.71
CA GLU A 189 18.69 -9.85 -5.38
C GLU A 189 18.84 -8.68 -4.39
N SER A 190 17.72 -8.28 -3.79
CA SER A 190 17.69 -7.76 -2.42
C SER A 190 17.12 -8.87 -1.56
N ARG A 191 17.77 -9.24 -0.45
CA ARG A 191 17.28 -10.30 0.45
C ARG A 191 15.84 -10.10 0.98
N TYR A 192 15.27 -8.91 0.83
CA TYR A 192 13.93 -8.56 1.31
C TYR A 192 12.81 -8.85 0.30
N GLU A 193 13.02 -8.64 -0.99
CA GLU A 193 11.96 -8.79 -2.00
C GLU A 193 11.59 -10.27 -2.25
N PRO A 194 12.55 -11.20 -2.40
CA PRO A 194 12.29 -12.63 -2.35
C PRO A 194 11.77 -13.06 -0.99
N ALA A 195 12.17 -12.46 0.14
CA ALA A 195 11.60 -12.84 1.44
C ALA A 195 10.15 -12.38 1.62
N ARG A 196 9.77 -11.22 1.07
CA ARG A 196 8.37 -10.74 1.03
C ARG A 196 7.55 -11.56 0.04
N HIS A 197 8.06 -11.80 -1.16
CA HIS A 197 7.44 -12.67 -2.15
C HIS A 197 7.29 -14.10 -1.63
N ASP A 198 8.35 -14.69 -1.08
CA ASP A 198 8.34 -16.00 -0.42
C ASP A 198 7.46 -16.00 0.82
N HIS A 199 7.36 -14.90 1.58
CA HIS A 199 6.42 -14.81 2.69
C HIS A 199 4.99 -14.94 2.16
N TRP A 200 4.62 -14.15 1.15
CA TRP A 200 3.29 -14.22 0.55
C TRP A 200 3.04 -15.57 -0.17
N CYS A 201 4.06 -16.19 -0.76
CA CYS A 201 3.96 -17.51 -1.39
C CYS A 201 3.94 -18.67 -0.37
N LYS A 202 4.70 -18.60 0.73
CA LYS A 202 4.72 -19.61 1.81
C LYS A 202 3.46 -19.56 2.64
N VAL A 203 2.93 -18.37 2.90
CA VAL A 203 1.60 -18.15 3.50
C VAL A 203 0.50 -18.93 2.75
N LEU A 204 0.66 -19.13 1.44
CA LEU A 204 -0.26 -19.90 0.58
C LEU A 204 0.07 -21.40 0.49
N GLN A 205 1.22 -21.84 1.02
CA GLN A 205 1.72 -23.22 0.86
C GLN A 205 1.93 -23.97 2.18
N THR A 206 1.97 -23.30 3.33
CA THR A 206 2.15 -23.97 4.63
C THR A 206 0.88 -23.88 5.48
N GLU A 207 0.11 -24.97 5.52
CA GLU A 207 -0.34 -25.46 6.82
C GLU A 207 0.92 -25.76 7.65
N ASP A 208 0.91 -25.43 8.94
CA ASP A 208 2.03 -25.48 9.89
C ASP A 208 3.02 -24.29 9.89
N PHE A 209 2.71 -23.27 10.70
CA PHE A 209 3.75 -22.70 11.58
C PHE A 209 3.15 -22.31 12.95
N VAL A 210 3.72 -22.94 13.97
CA VAL A 210 3.45 -22.76 15.40
C VAL A 210 3.78 -21.32 15.82
N GLY A 211 2.92 -20.78 16.69
CA GLY A 211 2.88 -19.36 17.01
C GLY A 211 4.13 -18.77 17.67
N PHE A 212 4.11 -17.44 17.70
CA PHE A 212 4.86 -16.64 18.67
C PHE A 212 3.87 -15.75 19.40
N GLY A 213 3.65 -16.08 20.67
CA GLY A 213 3.16 -15.10 21.63
C GLY A 213 4.26 -14.06 21.88
N VAL A 214 3.84 -12.79 21.86
CA VAL A 214 4.04 -11.86 22.97
C VAL A 214 2.73 -11.07 23.11
#